data_AF-A0A534LWL7-F1
#
_entry.id   AF-A0A534LWL7-F1
#
_cell.length_a   1.000
_cell.length_b   1.000
_cell.length_c   1.000
_cell.angle_alpha   90.00
_cell.angle_beta   90.00
_cell.angle_gamma   90.00
#
_symmetry.space_group_name_H-M   'P 1'
#
loop_
_entity.id
_entity.type
_entity.pdbx_description
1 polymer ?
#
loop_
_entity_poly.entity_id
_entity_poly.type
_entity_poly.pdbx_seq_one_letter_code
_entity_poly.pdbx_strand_id
1 'polypeptide(L)'
;MPPPALPSPRFDNIRSGPPNVLLIGSGAVGSVVARHLAASDAIGRILLADVDGELVKRVADSLRSPKVSATPLDAGDAEGLRRTMDGFHLVVNTSLPRFNRPIQGAATSACTTSTPRTTAAIRSPTPKRGGRRG
;
A
#
# COMPACT_ATOMS: atom_id res chain seq x y z
N MET A 1 21.84 33.24 -11.58
CA MET A 1 20.57 32.56 -11.23
C MET A 1 20.93 31.43 -10.27
N PRO A 2 20.38 31.36 -9.04
CA PRO A 2 20.64 30.22 -8.18
C PRO A 2 20.00 28.95 -8.78
N PRO A 3 20.61 27.76 -8.61
CA PRO A 3 20.03 26.51 -9.09
C PRO A 3 18.69 26.25 -8.40
N PRO A 4 17.72 25.60 -9.07
CA PRO A 4 16.47 25.21 -8.44
C PRO A 4 16.76 24.32 -7.23
N ALA A 5 16.07 24.58 -6.12
CA ALA A 5 16.18 23.74 -4.94
C ALA A 5 15.89 22.29 -5.32
N LEU A 6 16.78 21.38 -4.95
CA LEU A 6 16.57 19.95 -5.16
C LEU A 6 15.27 19.55 -4.44
N PRO A 7 14.40 18.74 -5.06
CA PRO A 7 13.21 18.23 -4.38
C PRO A 7 13.64 17.51 -3.09
N SER A 8 12.84 17.65 -2.04
CA SER A 8 13.10 17.00 -0.75
C SER A 8 13.42 15.51 -0.93
N PRO A 9 14.33 14.93 -0.12
CA PRO A 9 14.68 13.51 -0.21
C PRO A 9 13.41 12.66 -0.21
N ARG A 10 13.25 11.80 -1.21
CA ARG A 10 12.04 10.98 -1.42
C ARG A 10 11.68 10.13 -0.19
N PHE A 11 12.66 9.83 0.65
CA PHE A 11 12.53 8.97 1.82
C PHE A 11 11.96 9.70 3.05
N ASP A 12 11.99 11.04 3.09
CA ASP A 12 11.48 11.82 4.22
C ASP A 12 9.93 11.85 4.27
N ASN A 13 9.28 11.47 3.16
CA ASN A 13 7.82 11.31 3.07
C ASN A 13 7.34 9.88 3.35
N ILE A 14 8.24 8.95 3.71
CA ILE A 14 7.82 7.61 4.14
C ILE A 14 7.20 7.76 5.53
N ARG A 15 5.93 7.36 5.65
CA ARG A 15 5.17 7.42 6.90
C ARG A 15 6.00 6.85 8.07
N SER A 16 6.09 7.62 9.15
CA SER A 16 6.73 7.19 10.39
C SER A 16 5.81 6.24 11.16
N GLY A 17 6.21 4.97 11.26
CA GLY A 17 5.51 3.92 12.02
C GLY A 17 5.80 2.52 11.46
N PRO A 18 5.49 1.45 12.22
CA PRO A 18 5.63 0.08 11.75
C PRO A 18 4.78 -0.14 10.48
N PRO A 19 5.35 -0.56 9.33
CA PRO A 19 4.58 -0.76 8.11
C PRO A 19 3.58 -1.91 8.25
N ASN A 20 2.42 -1.72 7.61
CA ASN A 20 1.50 -2.80 7.29
C ASN A 20 1.96 -3.48 5.99
N VAL A 21 2.10 -4.80 6.03
CA VAL A 21 2.62 -5.62 4.93
C VAL A 21 1.51 -6.49 4.33
N LEU A 22 1.37 -6.45 3.01
CA LEU A 22 0.59 -7.41 2.24
C LEU A 22 1.56 -8.44 1.64
N LEU A 23 1.40 -9.71 2.00
CA LEU A 23 2.19 -10.81 1.43
C LEU A 23 1.32 -11.61 0.47
N ILE A 24 1.68 -11.62 -0.81
CA ILE A 24 0.96 -12.34 -1.87
C ILE A 24 1.71 -13.64 -2.17
N GLY A 25 1.04 -14.78 -2.00
CA GLY A 25 1.60 -16.12 -2.03
C GLY A 25 1.92 -16.62 -0.62
N SER A 26 1.32 -17.75 -0.23
CA SER A 26 1.47 -18.40 1.08
C SER A 26 2.02 -19.83 0.97
N GLY A 27 2.73 -20.12 -0.14
CA GLY A 27 3.46 -21.37 -0.33
C GLY A 27 4.72 -21.48 0.54
N ALA A 28 5.67 -22.33 0.12
CA ALA A 28 6.88 -22.62 0.89
C ALA A 28 7.67 -21.34 1.26
N VAL A 29 7.94 -20.46 0.29
CA VAL A 29 8.66 -19.20 0.55
C VAL A 29 7.81 -18.23 1.36
N GLY A 30 6.54 -18.06 0.97
CA GLY A 30 5.61 -17.13 1.62
C GLY A 30 5.44 -17.42 3.11
N SER A 31 5.26 -18.69 3.48
CA SER A 31 5.11 -19.08 4.89
C SER A 31 6.34 -18.76 5.77
N VAL A 32 7.55 -18.92 5.22
CA VAL A 32 8.80 -18.55 5.91
C VAL A 32 8.90 -17.03 6.07
N VAL A 33 8.63 -16.28 5.00
CA VAL A 33 8.62 -14.81 5.04
C VAL A 33 7.59 -14.31 6.07
N ALA A 34 6.37 -14.86 6.04
CA ALA A 34 5.31 -14.53 6.98
C ALA A 34 5.74 -14.78 8.44
N ARG A 35 6.42 -15.89 8.71
CA ARG A 35 6.97 -16.21 10.03
C ARG A 35 7.99 -15.18 10.52
N HIS A 36 8.93 -14.79 9.65
CA HIS A 36 9.93 -13.78 10.01
C HIS A 36 9.30 -12.39 10.23
N LEU A 37 8.34 -11.99 9.38
CA LEU A 37 7.63 -10.73 9.53
C LEU A 37 6.80 -10.72 10.83
N ALA A 38 6.10 -11.81 11.14
CA ALA A 38 5.25 -11.90 12.34
C ALA A 38 6.05 -11.82 13.65
N ALA A 39 7.30 -12.30 13.65
CA ALA A 39 8.21 -12.23 14.79
C ALA A 39 8.86 -10.85 14.97
N SER A 40 8.79 -9.96 13.98
CA SER A 40 9.41 -8.63 14.03
C SER A 40 8.49 -7.61 14.67
N ASP A 41 8.99 -6.87 15.66
CA ASP A 41 8.29 -5.72 16.27
C ASP A 41 8.34 -4.47 15.39
N ALA A 42 9.18 -4.47 14.35
CA ALA A 42 9.20 -3.42 13.35
C ALA A 42 7.99 -3.48 12.40
N ILE A 43 7.18 -4.56 12.42
CA ILE A 43 6.02 -4.74 11.56
C ILE A 43 4.73 -4.50 12.34
N GLY A 44 3.83 -3.68 11.78
CA GLY A 44 2.55 -3.35 12.40
C GLY A 44 1.53 -4.46 12.23
N ARG A 45 1.12 -4.72 10.98
CA ARG A 45 0.15 -5.76 10.60
C ARG A 45 0.58 -6.48 9.34
N ILE A 46 0.13 -7.73 9.19
CA ILE A 46 0.42 -8.59 8.06
C ILE A 46 -0.91 -9.13 7.52
N LEU A 47 -1.18 -8.90 6.24
CA LEU A 47 -2.24 -9.57 5.52
C LEU A 47 -1.60 -10.60 4.58
N LEU A 48 -1.88 -11.88 4.84
CA LEU A 48 -1.52 -12.97 3.96
C LEU A 48 -2.61 -13.12 2.90
N ALA A 49 -2.19 -13.26 1.66
CA ALA A 49 -3.07 -13.40 0.52
C ALA A 49 -2.60 -14.57 -0.36
N ASP A 50 -3.52 -15.46 -0.73
CA ASP A 50 -3.27 -16.55 -1.67
C ASP A 50 -4.57 -16.87 -2.43
N VAL A 51 -4.45 -17.49 -3.61
CA VAL A 51 -5.63 -17.97 -4.36
C VAL A 51 -6.30 -19.13 -3.62
N ASP A 52 -5.52 -19.94 -2.89
CA ASP A 52 -6.03 -20.99 -2.01
C ASP A 52 -6.37 -20.42 -0.63
N GLY A 53 -7.68 -20.16 -0.42
CA GLY A 53 -8.23 -19.64 0.83
C GLY A 53 -7.98 -20.52 2.06
N GLU A 54 -8.00 -21.84 1.89
CA GLU A 54 -7.78 -22.79 2.98
C GLU A 54 -6.30 -22.87 3.35
N LEU A 55 -5.40 -22.81 2.35
CA LEU A 55 -3.97 -22.70 2.59
C LEU A 55 -3.62 -21.43 3.37
N VAL A 56 -4.05 -20.26 2.89
CA VAL A 56 -3.67 -18.98 3.51
C VAL A 56 -4.19 -18.86 4.94
N LYS A 57 -5.40 -19.37 5.20
CA LYS A 57 -5.96 -19.44 6.55
C LYS A 57 -5.14 -20.34 7.46
N ARG A 58 -4.81 -21.56 7.01
CA ARG A 58 -3.95 -22.49 7.78
C ARG A 58 -2.58 -21.89 8.10
N VAL A 59 -1.97 -21.19 7.14
CA VAL A 59 -0.69 -20.51 7.37
C VAL A 59 -0.85 -19.41 8.42
N ALA A 60 -1.85 -18.53 8.29
CA ALA A 60 -2.10 -17.48 9.28
C ALA A 60 -2.32 -18.04 10.70
N ASP A 61 -3.15 -19.07 10.83
CA ASP A 61 -3.46 -19.72 12.12
C ASP A 61 -2.20 -20.34 12.75
N SER A 62 -1.32 -20.93 11.92
CA SER A 62 -0.07 -21.54 12.39
C SER A 62 0.91 -20.54 13.01
N LEU A 63 0.84 -19.26 12.61
CA LEU A 63 1.75 -18.22 13.10
C LEU A 63 1.40 -17.72 14.50
N ARG A 64 0.16 -17.98 14.98
CA ARG A 64 -0.33 -17.62 16.33
C ARG A 64 -0.03 -16.16 16.72
N SER A 65 -0.08 -15.26 15.75
CA SER A 65 0.28 -13.84 15.94
C SER A 65 -0.95 -12.96 15.72
N PRO A 66 -1.28 -12.05 16.66
CA PRO A 66 -2.40 -11.13 16.48
C PRO A 66 -2.16 -10.10 15.37
N LYS A 67 -0.92 -9.97 14.89
CA LYS A 67 -0.55 -9.10 13.75
C LYS A 67 -1.01 -9.66 12.41
N VAL A 68 -1.36 -10.94 12.33
CA VAL A 68 -1.58 -11.66 11.07
C VAL A 68 -3.07 -11.88 10.81
N SER A 69 -3.51 -11.56 9.60
CA SER A 69 -4.81 -11.95 9.06
C SER A 69 -4.65 -12.58 7.66
N ALA A 70 -5.67 -13.29 7.19
CA ALA A 70 -5.66 -13.97 5.90
C ALA A 70 -6.84 -13.53 5.02
N THR A 71 -6.63 -13.50 3.70
CA THR A 71 -7.70 -13.34 2.70
C THR A 71 -7.41 -14.19 1.46
N PRO A 72 -8.43 -14.80 0.84
CA PRO A 72 -8.27 -15.28 -0.52
C PRO A 72 -8.06 -14.09 -1.47
N LEU A 73 -7.17 -14.24 -2.45
CA LEU A 73 -6.89 -13.23 -3.47
C LEU A 73 -6.31 -13.89 -4.73
N ASP A 74 -6.95 -13.65 -5.86
CA ASP A 74 -6.38 -14.00 -7.16
C ASP A 74 -5.45 -12.88 -7.63
N ALA A 75 -4.16 -13.19 -7.81
CA ALA A 75 -3.19 -12.24 -8.35
C ALA A 75 -3.39 -11.93 -9.86
N GLY A 76 -4.30 -12.64 -10.52
CA GLY A 76 -4.82 -12.31 -11.85
C GLY A 76 -5.95 -11.26 -11.83
N ASP A 77 -6.62 -11.04 -10.70
CA ASP A 77 -7.66 -10.03 -10.55
C ASP A 77 -7.05 -8.67 -10.20
N ALA A 78 -6.87 -7.82 -11.21
CA ALA A 78 -6.28 -6.49 -11.05
C ALA A 78 -7.07 -5.58 -10.09
N GLU A 79 -8.40 -5.67 -10.09
CA GLU A 79 -9.22 -4.83 -9.23
C GLU A 79 -9.25 -5.37 -7.80
N GLY A 80 -9.27 -6.70 -7.63
CA GLY A 80 -9.01 -7.36 -6.35
C GLY A 80 -7.69 -6.92 -5.74
N LEU A 81 -6.60 -6.99 -6.50
CA LEU A 81 -5.28 -6.51 -6.08
C LEU A 81 -5.33 -5.05 -5.63
N ARG A 82 -5.92 -4.16 -6.44
CA ARG A 82 -6.01 -2.72 -6.11
C ARG A 82 -6.75 -2.47 -4.81
N ARG A 83 -7.89 -3.13 -4.59
CA ARG A 83 -8.67 -3.00 -3.35
C ARG A 83 -7.93 -3.53 -2.14
N THR A 84 -7.26 -4.68 -2.26
CA THR A 84 -6.52 -5.29 -1.16
C THR A 84 -5.24 -4.53 -0.81
N MET A 85 -4.60 -3.88 -1.79
CA MET A 85 -3.40 -3.07 -1.57
C MET A 85 -3.68 -1.74 -0.86
N ASP A 86 -4.93 -1.25 -0.89
CA ASP A 86 -5.29 -0.01 -0.22
C ASP A 86 -5.03 -0.10 1.30
N GLY A 87 -4.36 0.91 1.86
CA GLY A 87 -3.98 0.94 3.27
C GLY A 87 -2.74 0.12 3.65
N PHE A 88 -2.07 -0.55 2.70
CA PHE A 88 -0.79 -1.22 2.92
C PHE A 88 0.39 -0.38 2.44
N HIS A 89 1.52 -0.52 3.14
CA HIS A 89 2.73 0.28 2.87
C HIS A 89 3.76 -0.51 2.06
N LEU A 90 3.74 -1.84 2.21
CA LEU A 90 4.66 -2.76 1.55
C LEU A 90 3.88 -3.94 1.00
N VAL A 91 4.10 -4.24 -0.27
CA VAL A 91 3.63 -5.48 -0.92
C VAL A 91 4.83 -6.38 -1.16
N VAL A 92 4.78 -7.60 -0.62
CA VAL A 92 5.81 -8.62 -0.83
C VAL A 92 5.20 -9.69 -1.72
N ASN A 93 5.77 -9.87 -2.92
CA ASN A 93 5.37 -10.96 -3.80
C ASN A 93 6.24 -12.20 -3.56
N THR A 94 5.61 -13.29 -3.11
CA THR A 94 6.21 -14.63 -3.03
C THR A 94 5.41 -15.68 -3.82
N SER A 95 4.51 -15.21 -4.68
CA SER A 95 3.78 -16.03 -5.65
C SER A 95 4.63 -16.33 -6.89
N LEU A 96 4.00 -16.80 -7.97
CA LEU A 96 4.67 -17.12 -9.22
C LEU A 96 5.14 -15.85 -9.96
N PRO A 97 6.33 -15.86 -10.60
CA PRO A 97 6.87 -14.69 -11.33
C PRO A 97 5.95 -14.10 -12.40
N ARG A 98 5.05 -14.90 -12.97
CA ARG A 98 4.04 -14.45 -13.93
C ARG A 98 3.13 -13.33 -13.39
N PHE A 99 2.95 -13.27 -12.08
CA PHE A 99 2.12 -12.26 -11.41
C PHE A 99 2.88 -10.98 -11.06
N ASN A 100 4.19 -10.91 -11.30
CA ASN A 100 4.99 -9.71 -11.01
C ASN A 100 4.42 -8.46 -11.68
N ARG A 101 4.04 -8.53 -12.97
CA ARG A 101 3.52 -7.37 -13.71
C ARG A 101 2.13 -6.95 -13.21
N PRO A 102 1.14 -7.84 -13.08
CA PRO A 102 -0.14 -7.49 -12.45
C PRO A 102 0.01 -6.83 -11.08
N ILE A 103 0.84 -7.41 -10.19
CA ILE A 103 1.06 -6.89 -8.83
C ILE A 103 1.70 -5.50 -8.87
N GLN A 104 2.73 -5.30 -9.70
CA GLN A 104 3.37 -3.98 -9.87
C GLN A 104 2.41 -2.93 -10.46
N GLY A 105 1.60 -3.34 -11.44
CA GLY A 105 0.58 -2.48 -12.04
C GLY A 105 -0.43 -2.01 -10.99
N ALA A 106 -0.96 -2.94 -10.21
CA ALA A 106 -1.89 -2.63 -9.13
C ALA A 106 -1.27 -1.73 -8.06
N ALA A 107 -0.01 -1.98 -7.65
CA ALA A 107 0.69 -1.14 -6.67
C ALA A 107 0.88 0.30 -7.17
N THR A 108 1.22 0.47 -8.46
CA THR A 108 1.39 1.78 -9.08
C THR A 108 0.05 2.52 -9.20
N SER A 109 -1.02 1.82 -9.58
CA SER A 109 -2.37 2.38 -9.68
C SER A 109 -2.98 2.71 -8.32
N ALA A 110 -2.73 1.90 -7.29
CA ALA A 110 -3.15 2.17 -5.92
C ALA A 110 -2.45 3.43 -5.37
N CYS A 111 -1.15 3.59 -5.65
CA CYS A 111 -0.40 4.80 -5.32
C CYS A 111 -0.89 6.02 -6.13
N THR A 112 -1.24 5.85 -7.40
CA THR A 112 -1.74 6.95 -8.27
C THR A 112 -3.18 7.36 -7.90
N THR A 113 -3.98 6.43 -7.37
CA THR A 113 -5.34 6.69 -6.86
C THR A 113 -5.31 7.27 -5.44
N SER A 114 -4.15 7.76 -4.96
CA SER A 114 -4.18 8.88 -4.04
C SER A 114 -4.62 10.11 -4.84
N THR A 115 -5.93 10.31 -5.01
CA THR A 115 -6.45 11.66 -5.18
C THR A 115 -5.77 12.49 -4.09
N PRO A 116 -4.97 13.52 -4.40
CA PRO A 116 -4.57 14.45 -3.36
C PRO A 116 -5.89 14.94 -2.76
N ARG A 117 -6.16 14.56 -1.51
CA ARG A 117 -7.32 15.04 -0.76
C ARG A 117 -7.01 16.48 -0.36
N THR A 118 -6.89 17.34 -1.36
CA THR A 118 -6.79 18.80 -1.30
C THR A 118 -7.30 19.33 -2.65
N THR A 119 -8.55 19.01 -2.96
CA THR A 119 -9.42 20.03 -3.56
C THR A 119 -10.25 20.62 -2.42
N ALA A 120 -9.56 21.24 -1.46
CA ALA A 120 -10.17 22.26 -0.65
C ALA A 120 -10.09 23.55 -1.47
N ALA A 121 -11.27 24.09 -1.76
CA ALA A 121 -11.51 25.31 -2.51
C ALA A 121 -10.42 26.38 -2.35
N ILE A 122 -9.74 26.72 -3.45
CA ILE A 122 -9.24 28.08 -3.67
C ILE A 122 -10.15 28.70 -4.73
N ARG A 123 -11.39 29.01 -4.33
CA ARG A 123 -12.09 30.15 -4.92
C ARG A 123 -11.38 31.38 -4.36
N SER A 124 -10.55 32.00 -5.18
CA SER A 124 -9.99 33.32 -4.93
C SER A 124 -11.12 34.32 -4.61
N PRO A 125 -11.06 35.10 -3.52
CA PRO A 125 -11.83 36.32 -3.45
C PRO A 125 -11.15 37.34 -4.37
N THR A 126 -11.81 37.68 -5.48
CA THR A 126 -11.46 38.88 -6.26
C THR A 126 -11.59 40.10 -5.34
N PRO A 127 -10.54 40.92 -5.15
CA PRO A 127 -10.69 42.19 -4.50
C PRO A 127 -11.30 43.17 -5.50
N LYS A 128 -12.57 43.58 -5.32
CA LYS A 128 -13.05 44.81 -5.96
C LYS A 128 -12.50 46.00 -5.18
N ARG A 129 -11.34 46.47 -5.62
CA ARG A 129 -10.79 47.79 -5.27
C ARG A 129 -11.69 48.86 -5.89
N GLY A 130 -12.02 49.88 -5.10
CA GLY A 130 -13.13 50.80 -5.31
C GLY A 130 -13.07 51.75 -6.53
N GLY A 131 -14.18 52.43 -6.74
CA GLY A 131 -14.36 53.50 -7.73
C GLY A 131 -15.55 54.37 -7.35
N ARG A 132 -15.28 55.66 -7.20
CA ARG A 132 -16.08 56.76 -6.64
C ARG A 132 -17.02 57.38 -7.70
N ARG A 133 -18.02 58.13 -7.22
CA ARG A 133 -18.77 59.26 -7.84
C ARG A 133 -20.11 58.96 -8.51
N GLY A 134 -21.06 59.83 -8.20
CA GLY A 134 -22.43 59.92 -8.68
C GLY A 134 -23.25 60.63 -7.62
#